data_AF-A0A961I6P2-F1
#
_entry.id   AF-A0A961I6P2-F1
#
_cell.length_a   1.000
_cell.length_b   1.000
_cell.length_c   1.000
_cell.angle_alpha   90.00
_cell.angle_beta   90.00
_cell.angle_gamma   90.00
#
_symmetry.space_group_name_H-M   'P 1'
#
loop_
_entity.id
_entity.type
_entity.pdbx_description
1 polymer ?
#
loop_
_entity_poly.entity_id
_entity_poly.type
_entity_poly.pdbx_seq_one_letter_code
_entity_poly.pdbx_strand_id
1 'polypeptide(L)'
;VEQRRGDSARPQLSDLRESGAIEQDADMVLFIHQAQQGEAESVEDLENQGTVEVIIAKHRSGPTGAFRLAFRPEINRFDNRVVEAPAY
;
A
#
# COMPACT_ATOMS: atom_id res chain seq x y z
N VAL A 1 -2.59 -13.66 -21.35
CA VAL A 1 -1.54 -13.07 -20.48
C VAL A 1 -1.79 -11.57 -20.49
N GLU A 2 -2.72 -11.10 -19.65
CA GLU A 2 -3.21 -9.72 -19.71
C GLU A 2 -2.23 -8.75 -19.05
N GLN A 3 -1.79 -7.77 -19.84
CA GLN A 3 -0.92 -6.68 -19.42
C GLN A 3 -1.72 -5.72 -18.54
N ARG A 4 -1.27 -5.54 -17.29
CA ARG A 4 -1.78 -4.51 -16.39
C ARG A 4 -0.78 -3.36 -16.33
N ARG A 5 -1.00 -2.32 -17.15
CA ARG A 5 -0.31 -1.02 -17.05
C ARG A 5 -1.39 0.05 -16.85
N GLY A 6 -1.20 0.96 -15.90
CA GLY A 6 -2.08 2.13 -15.70
C GLY A 6 -2.61 2.20 -14.27
N ASP A 7 -3.83 1.75 -14.02
CA ASP A 7 -4.49 1.79 -12.69
C ASP A 7 -4.40 0.45 -11.91
N SER A 8 -3.75 -0.53 -12.51
CA SER A 8 -3.85 -1.96 -12.15
C SER A 8 -2.60 -2.51 -11.45
N ALA A 9 -1.73 -1.62 -10.97
CA ALA A 9 -0.52 -1.95 -10.22
C ALA A 9 -0.75 -2.06 -8.70
N ARG A 10 -1.90 -1.60 -8.20
CA ARG A 10 -2.25 -1.76 -6.78
C ARG A 10 -2.57 -3.25 -6.53
N PRO A 11 -1.84 -3.94 -5.64
CA PRO A 11 -2.05 -5.36 -5.43
C PRO A 11 -3.45 -5.65 -4.87
N GLN A 12 -4.04 -6.77 -5.29
CA GLN A 12 -5.38 -7.19 -4.90
C GLN A 12 -5.42 -8.68 -4.55
N LEU A 13 -6.43 -9.11 -3.80
CA LEU A 13 -6.56 -10.50 -3.36
C LEU A 13 -6.57 -11.50 -4.52
N SER A 14 -7.15 -11.12 -5.66
CA SER A 14 -7.17 -11.99 -6.84
C SER A 14 -5.79 -12.35 -7.37
N ASP A 15 -4.76 -11.55 -7.05
CA ASP A 15 -3.39 -11.81 -7.46
C ASP A 15 -2.79 -13.00 -6.68
N LEU A 16 -3.41 -13.39 -5.56
CA LEU A 16 -3.03 -14.57 -4.77
C LEU A 16 -3.72 -15.86 -5.23
N ARG A 17 -4.69 -15.79 -6.16
CA ARG A 17 -5.46 -16.97 -6.61
C ARG A 17 -4.58 -18.05 -7.24
N GLU A 18 -3.53 -17.66 -7.95
CA GLU A 18 -2.57 -18.59 -8.55
C GLU A 18 -1.69 -19.28 -7.49
N SER A 19 -1.64 -18.73 -6.28
CA SER A 19 -0.91 -19.32 -5.14
C SER A 19 -1.74 -20.38 -4.40
N GLY A 20 -2.95 -20.70 -4.88
CA GLY A 20 -3.82 -21.71 -4.29
C GLY A 20 -4.54 -21.20 -3.03
N ALA A 21 -4.33 -21.87 -1.90
CA ALA A 21 -5.15 -21.68 -0.70
C ALA A 21 -4.78 -20.45 0.15
N ILE A 22 -3.68 -19.75 -0.16
CA ILE A 22 -3.16 -18.65 0.67
C ILE A 22 -4.19 -17.54 0.91
N GLU A 23 -4.92 -17.15 -0.14
CA GLU A 23 -5.99 -16.15 -0.02
C GLU A 23 -7.07 -16.60 0.97
N GLN A 24 -7.42 -17.89 0.95
CA GLN A 24 -8.51 -18.44 1.76
C GLN A 24 -8.08 -18.68 3.20
N ASP A 25 -6.90 -19.24 3.42
CA ASP A 25 -6.44 -19.68 4.74
C ASP A 25 -5.96 -18.53 5.63
N ALA A 26 -5.46 -17.44 5.04
CA ALA A 26 -4.97 -16.30 5.81
C ALA A 26 -6.08 -15.63 6.65
N ASP A 27 -5.79 -15.30 7.91
CA ASP A 27 -6.67 -14.47 8.74
C ASP A 27 -6.60 -12.99 8.36
N MET A 28 -5.42 -12.55 7.92
CA MET A 28 -5.17 -11.21 7.41
C MET A 28 -4.26 -11.27 6.18
N VAL A 29 -4.50 -10.37 5.23
CA VAL A 29 -3.64 -10.16 4.06
C VAL A 29 -3.35 -8.68 3.97
N LEU A 30 -2.06 -8.33 3.97
CA LEU A 30 -1.59 -6.97 3.80
C LEU A 30 -0.75 -6.89 2.53
N PHE A 31 -1.02 -5.87 1.73
CA PHE A 31 -0.18 -5.51 0.59
C PHE A 31 0.61 -4.25 0.89
N ILE A 32 1.81 -4.19 0.31
CA ILE A 32 2.68 -3.02 0.35
C ILE A 32 2.74 -2.47 -1.07
N HIS A 33 2.30 -1.24 -1.26
CA HIS A 33 2.28 -0.55 -2.55
C HIS A 33 3.03 0.77 -2.44
N GLN A 34 4.14 0.87 -3.16
CA GLN A 34 4.86 2.12 -3.34
C GLN A 34 4.36 2.77 -4.63
N ALA A 35 3.81 3.98 -4.53
CA ALA A 35 3.50 4.77 -5.72
C ALA A 35 4.79 4.96 -6.52
N GLN A 36 4.75 4.76 -7.84
CA GLN A 36 5.91 5.01 -8.68
C GLN A 36 6.35 6.46 -8.49
N GLN A 37 7.65 6.66 -8.26
CA GLN A 37 8.26 8.00 -8.29
C GLN A 37 8.23 8.50 -9.75
N GLY A 38 7.10 9.09 -10.15
CA GLY A 38 7.01 9.98 -11.29
C GLY A 38 7.37 11.40 -10.91
N GLU A 39 7.37 12.30 -11.89
CA GLU A 39 7.33 13.74 -11.59
C GLU A 39 6.02 14.02 -10.83
N ALA A 40 6.13 14.68 -9.68
CA ALA A 40 4.95 14.99 -8.89
C ALA A 40 4.16 16.10 -9.60
N GLU A 41 3.00 15.72 -10.13
CA GLU A 41 2.11 16.62 -10.88
C GLU A 41 1.13 17.34 -9.92
N SER A 42 1.03 16.88 -8.68
CA SER A 42 0.15 17.43 -7.65
C SER A 42 0.81 17.61 -6.29
N VAL A 43 0.19 18.44 -5.44
CA VAL A 43 0.59 18.60 -4.02
C VAL A 43 0.46 17.28 -3.26
N GLU A 44 -0.55 16.48 -3.58
CA GLU A 44 -0.73 15.15 -2.98
C GLU A 44 0.43 14.20 -3.35
N ASP A 45 0.93 14.27 -4.58
CA ASP A 45 2.08 13.47 -5.01
C ASP A 45 3.36 13.86 -4.26
N LEU A 46 3.57 15.17 -4.05
CA LEU A 46 4.69 15.68 -3.24
C LEU A 46 4.60 15.20 -1.80
N GLU A 47 3.41 15.24 -1.19
CA GLU A 47 3.18 14.73 0.17
C GLU A 47 3.34 13.21 0.28
N ASN A 48 3.15 12.50 -0.83
CA ASN A 48 3.29 11.05 -0.92
C ASN A 48 4.74 10.60 -1.21
N GLN A 49 5.65 11.52 -1.56
CA GLN A 49 7.06 11.19 -1.78
C GLN A 49 7.69 10.59 -0.52
N GLY A 50 8.38 9.46 -0.68
CA GLY A 50 9.02 8.76 0.44
C GLY A 50 8.03 8.03 1.36
N THR A 51 6.76 7.90 0.95
CA THR A 51 5.77 7.09 1.68
C THR A 51 5.43 5.82 0.93
N VAL A 52 4.91 4.84 1.67
CA VAL A 52 4.42 3.57 1.13
C VAL A 52 3.03 3.32 1.69
N GLU A 53 2.11 2.90 0.81
CA GLU A 53 0.76 2.50 1.19
C GLU A 53 0.77 1.05 1.67
N VAL A 54 0.22 0.82 2.86
CA VAL A 54 -0.09 -0.49 3.40
C VAL A 54 -1.58 -0.71 3.31
N ILE A 55 -1.99 -1.79 2.64
CA ILE A 55 -3.38 -2.09 2.34
C ILE A 55 -3.77 -3.37 3.08
N ILE A 56 -4.70 -3.27 4.04
CA ILE A 56 -5.32 -4.42 4.70
C ILE A 56 -6.42 -4.94 3.77
N ALA A 57 -6.08 -5.89 2.90
CA ALA A 57 -6.98 -6.44 1.90
C ALA A 57 -7.93 -7.51 2.47
N LYS A 58 -7.51 -8.21 3.52
CA LYS A 58 -8.33 -9.17 4.27
C LYS A 58 -8.09 -9.02 5.76
N HIS A 59 -9.15 -9.11 6.54
CA HIS A 59 -9.10 -9.20 8.00
C HIS A 59 -10.35 -9.92 8.50
N ARG A 60 -10.23 -11.18 8.96
CA ARG A 60 -11.38 -12.00 9.39
C ARG A 60 -12.10 -11.45 10.63
N SER A 61 -11.38 -10.71 11.49
CA SER A 61 -11.85 -10.26 12.80
C SER A 61 -11.90 -8.75 12.95
N GLY A 62 -11.86 -7.99 11.85
CA GLY A 62 -11.83 -6.54 11.94
C GLY A 62 -11.89 -5.83 10.58
N PRO A 63 -11.71 -4.50 10.58
CA PRO A 63 -11.87 -3.71 9.37
C PRO A 63 -10.71 -3.92 8.40
N THR A 64 -11.03 -3.77 7.12
CA THR A 64 -10.07 -3.54 6.02
C THR A 64 -9.87 -2.05 5.82
N GLY A 65 -8.82 -1.67 5.10
CA GLY A 65 -8.49 -0.26 4.85
C GLY A 65 -7.08 -0.09 4.34
N ALA A 66 -6.64 1.16 4.21
CA ALA A 66 -5.27 1.49 3.84
C ALA A 66 -4.73 2.63 4.69
N PHE A 67 -3.45 2.59 4.97
CA PHE A 67 -2.73 3.65 5.67
C PHE A 67 -1.34 3.81 5.06
N ARG A 68 -0.69 4.94 5.33
CA ARG A 68 0.65 5.25 4.80
C ARG A 68 1.68 5.22 5.90
N LEU A 69 2.85 4.67 5.57
CA LEU A 69 4.06 4.70 6.39
C LEU A 69 5.13 5.53 5.66
N ALA A 70 6.03 6.14 6.41
CA ALA A 70 7.26 6.70 5.85
C ALA A 70 8.22 5.55 5.57
N PHE A 71 8.91 5.56 4.42
CA PHE A 71 9.90 4.55 4.07
C PHE A 71 11.28 5.19 3.94
N ARG A 72 12.25 4.65 4.69
CA ARG A 72 13.65 5.07 4.70
C ARG A 72 14.49 4.05 3.93
N PRO A 73 14.71 4.26 2.61
CA PRO A 73 15.35 3.27 1.76
C PRO A 73 16.82 3.01 2.15
N GLU A 74 17.48 3.98 2.79
CA GLU A 74 18.89 3.87 3.18
C GLU A 74 19.13 2.78 4.23
N ILE A 75 18.09 2.47 5.01
CA ILE A 75 18.13 1.48 6.09
C ILE A 75 17.02 0.42 5.97
N ASN A 76 16.29 0.40 4.84
CA ASN A 76 15.15 -0.49 4.59
C ASN A 76 14.13 -0.53 5.75
N ARG A 77 13.77 0.65 6.28
CA ARG A 77 12.90 0.77 7.46
C ARG A 77 11.62 1.52 7.15
N PHE A 78 10.52 1.05 7.72
CA PHE A 78 9.26 1.79 7.77
C PHE A 78 9.11 2.49 9.13
N ASP A 79 8.72 3.76 9.09
CA ASP A 79 8.38 4.56 10.28
C ASP A 79 6.92 5.01 10.20
N ASN A 80 6.31 5.25 11.36
CA ASN A 80 4.96 5.81 11.42
C ASN A 80 4.95 7.19 10.76
N ARG A 81 4.00 7.42 9.85
CA ARG A 81 3.77 8.76 9.31
C ARG A 81 3.08 9.58 10.39
N VAL A 82 3.79 10.57 10.95
CA VAL A 82 3.16 11.59 11.79
C VAL A 82 2.48 12.56 10.83
N VAL A 83 1.15 12.50 10.76
CA VAL A 83 0.37 13.58 10.15
C VAL A 83 0.12 14.56 11.27
N GLU A 84 0.86 15.68 11.31
CA GLU A 84 0.52 16.76 12.23
C GLU A 84 -0.90 17.23 11.89
N ALA A 85 -1.82 17.09 12.84
CA ALA A 85 -3.14 17.69 12.69
C ALA A 85 -2.94 19.20 12.49
N PRO A 86 -3.63 19.84 11.54
CA PRO A 86 -3.47 21.26 11.32
C PRO A 86 -3.75 21.99 12.64
N ALA A 87 -2.80 22.82 13.07
CA ALA A 87 -3.03 23.73 14.19
C ALA A 87 -4.20 24.63 13.82
N TYR A 88 -5.30 24.52 14.56
CA TYR A 88 -6.48 25.39 14.43
C TYR A 88 -6.15 26.83 14.84
#